data_AF-A0A538P0F6-F1
#
_entry.id   AF-A0A538P0F6-F1
#
_cell.length_a   1.000
_cell.length_b   1.000
_cell.length_c   1.000
_cell.angle_alpha   90.00
_cell.angle_beta   90.00
_cell.angle_gamma   90.00
#
_symmetry.space_group_name_H-M   'P 1'
#
loop_
_entity.id
_entity.type
_entity.pdbx_description
1 polymer ?
#
loop_
_entity_poly.entity_id
_entity_poly.type
_entity_poly.pdbx_seq_one_letter_code
_entity_poly.pdbx_strand_id
1 'polypeptide(L)'
;MSRTSGGGDASRLALARISLRRCDKSDPPGRSFPRRRGGVSASATVAQAVAFVERIRERTGKYPGLYCSEYRLRQMLYGPGVTAAQRRTLGNCWLWIANYHFKPRNTAPWDQWHLWQYCGDGKCDLPRSMYPKSIANIRRAERNIFRGDNGALQLFWQENAWFPTG
;
A
#
# COMPACT_ATOMS: atom_id res chain seq x y z
N MET A 1 40.95 -18.46 -18.84
CA MET A 1 39.47 -18.50 -18.78
C MET A 1 39.01 -17.53 -17.70
N SER A 2 38.69 -16.29 -18.10
CA SER A 2 38.27 -15.22 -17.20
C SER A 2 36.81 -15.43 -16.79
N ARG A 3 36.54 -15.56 -15.48
CA ARG A 3 35.18 -15.41 -14.93
C ARG A 3 35.02 -13.97 -14.46
N THR A 4 34.27 -13.19 -15.20
CA THR A 4 33.71 -11.93 -14.73
C THR A 4 32.58 -12.25 -13.75
N SER A 5 32.82 -12.04 -12.46
CA SER A 5 31.78 -12.00 -11.43
C SER A 5 31.01 -10.69 -11.56
N GLY A 6 29.91 -10.72 -12.30
CA GLY A 6 28.90 -9.65 -12.30
C GLY A 6 28.13 -9.68 -10.98
N GLY A 7 28.70 -9.07 -9.94
CA GLY A 7 27.97 -8.71 -8.72
C GLY A 7 27.03 -7.56 -9.04
N GLY A 8 25.81 -7.88 -9.45
CA GLY A 8 24.74 -6.90 -9.59
C GLY A 8 24.40 -6.34 -8.21
N ASP A 9 24.84 -5.11 -7.98
CA ASP A 9 24.45 -4.28 -6.85
C ASP A 9 22.93 -4.28 -6.77
N ALA A 10 22.37 -4.80 -5.67
CA ALA A 10 20.95 -4.72 -5.37
C ALA A 10 20.66 -3.27 -4.94
N SER A 11 20.77 -2.36 -5.91
CA SER A 11 20.51 -0.93 -5.78
C SER A 11 19.17 -0.76 -5.08
N ARG A 12 19.23 -0.10 -3.92
CA ARG A 12 18.16 0.07 -2.95
C ARG A 12 16.88 0.58 -3.62
N LEU A 13 15.98 -0.34 -3.96
CA LEU A 13 14.62 -0.03 -4.40
C LEU A 13 13.86 0.52 -3.20
N ALA A 14 13.63 1.83 -3.17
CA ALA A 14 12.79 2.45 -2.16
C ALA A 14 11.38 2.67 -2.73
N LEU A 15 10.42 1.94 -2.18
CA LEU A 15 9.00 2.13 -2.44
C LEU A 15 8.40 3.03 -1.37
N ALA A 16 7.90 4.19 -1.79
CA ALA A 16 7.09 5.01 -0.92
C ALA A 16 5.65 4.46 -0.91
N ARG A 17 5.24 3.88 0.22
CA ARG A 17 3.86 3.43 0.46
C ARG A 17 3.15 4.44 1.34
N ILE A 18 1.94 4.85 0.94
CA ILE A 18 1.03 5.56 1.83
C ILE A 18 0.16 4.52 2.53
N SER A 19 0.40 4.27 3.81
CA SER A 19 -0.45 3.39 4.64
C SER A 19 -1.40 4.23 5.49
N LEU A 20 -2.64 4.39 5.04
CA LEU A 20 -3.65 5.13 5.79
C LEU A 20 -4.45 4.18 6.69
N ARG A 21 -3.78 3.64 7.71
CA ARG A 21 -4.45 2.85 8.75
C ARG A 21 -5.07 3.79 9.78
N ARG A 22 -6.39 3.70 9.97
CA ARG A 22 -6.96 3.82 11.31
C ARG A 22 -6.57 2.52 12.00
N CYS A 23 -5.75 2.59 13.05
CA CYS A 23 -5.81 1.54 14.07
C CYS A 23 -7.19 1.69 14.70
N ASP A 24 -8.20 1.02 14.16
CA ASP A 24 -9.33 0.64 14.99
C ASP A 24 -8.88 -0.57 15.81
N LYS A 25 -7.99 -0.26 16.77
CA LYS A 25 -7.79 -1.11 17.92
C LYS A 25 -8.67 -0.47 18.95
N SER A 26 -9.69 -1.20 19.37
CA SER A 26 -10.39 -0.97 20.62
C SER A 26 -9.37 -0.88 21.76
N ASP A 27 -8.90 0.32 22.06
CA ASP A 27 -8.16 0.61 23.29
C ASP A 27 -9.20 0.83 24.41
N PRO A 28 -9.18 0.06 25.50
CA PRO A 28 -9.96 0.39 26.68
C PRO A 28 -9.43 1.71 27.30
N PRO A 29 -10.31 2.55 27.89
CA PRO A 29 -9.91 3.84 28.41
C PRO A 29 -9.04 3.65 29.65
N GLY A 30 -7.77 4.07 29.58
CA GLY A 30 -6.93 4.27 30.75
C GLY A 30 -5.58 3.59 30.70
N ARG A 31 -4.61 4.20 30.02
CA ARG A 31 -3.21 4.28 30.48
C ARG A 31 -2.44 5.28 29.62
N SER A 32 -2.09 6.40 30.21
CA SER A 32 -1.21 7.41 29.66
C SER A 32 0.22 6.87 29.56
N PHE A 33 0.78 6.86 28.35
CA PHE A 33 2.22 6.73 28.12
C PHE A 33 2.68 7.89 27.22
N PRO A 34 3.77 8.61 27.58
CA PRO A 34 4.22 9.78 26.82
C PRO A 34 4.89 9.32 25.52
N ARG A 35 4.32 9.69 24.36
CA ARG A 35 4.92 9.42 23.06
C ARG A 35 5.96 10.48 22.71
N ARG A 36 7.22 10.04 22.56
CA ARG A 36 8.30 10.82 21.92
C ARG A 36 7.92 11.15 20.46
N ARG A 37 8.25 12.39 20.07
CA ARG A 37 8.10 13.00 18.73
C ARG A 37 8.78 12.15 17.65
N GLY A 38 8.12 11.95 16.52
CA GLY A 38 8.77 11.50 15.27
C GLY A 38 8.01 10.49 14.40
N GLY A 39 6.88 9.94 14.83
CA GLY A 39 6.06 9.03 14.02
C GLY A 39 4.74 9.68 13.62
N VAL A 40 4.47 9.84 12.33
CA VAL A 40 3.11 10.16 11.85
C VAL A 40 2.25 8.92 12.10
N SER A 41 1.64 8.82 13.28
CA SER A 41 0.56 7.87 13.55
C SER A 41 -0.63 8.60 14.18
N ALA A 42 -1.46 9.13 13.31
CA ALA A 42 -2.87 9.46 13.48
C ALA A 42 -3.42 9.58 12.05
N SER A 43 -4.62 9.09 11.80
CA SER A 43 -5.24 9.03 10.46
C SER A 43 -4.99 10.30 9.65
N ALA A 44 -4.23 10.22 8.54
CA ALA A 44 -4.04 11.38 7.68
C ALA A 44 -5.38 11.81 7.09
N THR A 45 -5.65 13.11 7.07
CA THR A 45 -6.77 13.67 6.32
C THR A 45 -6.54 13.46 4.82
N VAL A 46 -7.59 13.57 4.00
CA VAL A 46 -7.45 13.50 2.54
C VAL A 46 -6.48 14.57 2.03
N ALA A 47 -6.50 15.77 2.61
CA ALA A 47 -5.57 16.85 2.25
C ALA A 47 -4.11 16.49 2.58
N GLN A 48 -3.85 15.88 3.74
CA GLN A 48 -2.51 15.42 4.11
C GLN A 48 -2.02 14.28 3.20
N ALA A 49 -2.91 13.35 2.84
CA ALA A 49 -2.58 12.30 1.88
C ALA A 49 -2.20 12.88 0.51
N VAL A 50 -2.96 13.85 0.01
CA VAL A 50 -2.67 14.55 -1.26
C VAL A 50 -1.34 15.29 -1.20
N ALA A 51 -1.08 16.05 -0.14
CA ALA A 51 0.19 16.75 0.03
C ALA A 51 1.39 15.78 0.05
N PHE A 52 1.22 14.60 0.67
CA PHE A 52 2.25 13.58 0.70
C PHE A 52 2.47 12.92 -0.67
N VAL A 53 1.40 12.66 -1.43
CA VAL A 53 1.48 12.15 -2.82
C VAL A 53 2.27 13.12 -3.69
N GLU A 54 1.90 14.40 -3.70
CA GLU A 54 2.58 15.42 -4.51
C GLU A 54 4.04 15.54 -4.09
N ARG A 55 4.34 15.53 -2.78
CA ARG A 55 5.72 15.60 -2.28
C ARG A 55 6.59 14.42 -2.74
N ILE A 56 6.03 13.22 -2.83
CA ILE A 56 6.76 12.07 -3.39
C ILE A 56 7.00 12.30 -4.88
N ARG A 57 5.94 12.62 -5.63
CA ARG A 57 6.02 12.87 -7.07
C ARG A 57 7.06 13.95 -7.41
N GLU A 58 7.10 15.04 -6.67
CA GLU A 58 8.10 16.11 -6.80
C GLU A 58 9.54 15.59 -6.65
N ARG A 59 9.77 14.68 -5.71
CA ARG A 59 11.12 14.19 -5.39
C ARG A 59 11.56 13.00 -6.23
N THR A 60 10.63 12.18 -6.69
CA THR A 60 10.94 10.90 -7.34
C THR A 60 10.50 10.85 -8.80
N GLY A 61 9.66 11.78 -9.25
CA GLY A 61 8.98 11.73 -10.55
C GLY A 61 7.90 10.65 -10.64
N LYS A 62 7.64 9.89 -9.56
CA LYS A 62 6.72 8.75 -9.54
C LYS A 62 5.57 9.00 -8.58
N TYR A 63 4.36 8.57 -8.95
CA TYR A 63 3.25 8.50 -7.99
C TYR A 63 3.43 7.27 -7.07
N PRO A 64 3.22 7.41 -5.76
CA PRO A 64 3.36 6.29 -4.82
C PRO A 64 2.17 5.31 -4.90
N GLY A 65 2.28 4.20 -4.17
CA GLY A 65 1.17 3.29 -3.94
C GLY A 65 0.24 3.77 -2.83
N LEU A 66 -1.07 3.73 -3.09
CA LEU A 66 -2.11 4.02 -2.10
C LEU A 66 -2.61 2.72 -1.47
N TYR A 67 -2.37 2.55 -0.16
CA TYR A 67 -2.90 1.43 0.61
C TYR A 67 -4.07 1.83 1.51
N CYS A 68 -5.24 1.22 1.26
CA CYS A 68 -6.47 1.45 2.02
C CYS A 68 -7.36 0.19 2.05
N SER A 69 -8.20 0.06 3.08
CA SER A 69 -9.33 -0.87 3.02
C SER A 69 -10.38 -0.37 2.02
N GLU A 70 -11.15 -1.28 1.42
CA GLU A 70 -12.20 -0.90 0.46
C GLU A 70 -13.20 0.12 1.05
N TYR A 71 -13.62 -0.09 2.30
CA TYR A 71 -14.51 0.84 3.01
C TYR A 71 -13.88 2.23 3.18
N ARG A 72 -12.62 2.29 3.64
CA ARG A 72 -11.92 3.58 3.85
C ARG A 72 -11.66 4.31 2.54
N LEU A 73 -11.35 3.56 1.48
CA LEU A 73 -11.13 4.12 0.15
C LEU A 73 -12.37 4.88 -0.34
N ARG A 74 -13.57 4.30 -0.18
CA ARG A 74 -14.83 4.98 -0.52
C ARG A 74 -15.03 6.27 0.27
N GLN A 75 -14.80 6.25 1.59
CA GLN A 75 -14.88 7.45 2.43
C GLN A 75 -13.86 8.54 2.01
N MET A 76 -12.67 8.14 1.59
CA MET A 76 -11.63 9.09 1.20
C MET A 76 -11.89 9.76 -0.14
N LEU A 77 -12.55 9.08 -1.07
CA LEU A 77 -12.83 9.62 -2.40
C LEU A 77 -14.15 10.39 -2.44
N TYR A 78 -15.16 9.84 -1.79
CA TYR A 78 -16.55 10.30 -1.90
C TYR A 78 -17.10 10.86 -0.58
N GLY A 79 -16.24 11.02 0.42
CA GLY A 79 -16.62 11.65 1.68
C GLY A 79 -16.90 13.16 1.52
N PRO A 80 -17.62 13.75 2.48
CA PRO A 80 -17.92 15.17 2.48
C PRO A 80 -16.62 15.99 2.51
N GLY A 81 -16.57 17.06 1.71
CA GLY A 81 -15.42 17.97 1.63
C GLY A 81 -14.27 17.49 0.73
N VAL A 82 -14.39 16.33 0.09
CA VAL A 82 -13.37 15.86 -0.87
C VAL A 82 -13.58 16.50 -2.23
N THR A 83 -12.61 17.30 -2.66
CA THR A 83 -12.65 17.99 -3.96
C THR A 83 -12.33 17.05 -5.13
N ALA A 84 -12.77 17.41 -6.33
CA ALA A 84 -12.42 16.67 -7.54
C ALA A 84 -10.91 16.64 -7.82
N ALA A 85 -10.19 17.72 -7.48
CA ALA A 85 -8.74 17.79 -7.60
C ALA A 85 -8.04 16.78 -6.66
N GLN A 86 -8.45 16.71 -5.40
CA GLN A 86 -7.93 15.73 -4.44
C GLN A 86 -8.19 14.29 -4.89
N ARG A 87 -9.40 13.98 -5.39
CA ARG A 87 -9.69 12.67 -5.98
C ARG A 87 -8.76 12.34 -7.15
N ARG A 88 -8.52 13.32 -8.04
CA ARG A 88 -7.65 13.15 -9.21
C ARG A 88 -6.21 12.86 -8.81
N THR A 89 -5.65 13.63 -7.87
CA THR A 89 -4.28 13.40 -7.37
C THR A 89 -4.15 12.01 -6.73
N LEU A 90 -5.11 11.60 -5.90
CA LEU A 90 -5.10 10.25 -5.32
C LEU A 90 -5.25 9.17 -6.39
N GLY A 91 -6.07 9.41 -7.42
CA GLY A 91 -6.29 8.49 -8.53
C GLY A 91 -5.05 8.21 -9.38
N ASN A 92 -4.05 9.10 -9.39
CA ASN A 92 -2.79 8.87 -10.07
C ASN A 92 -1.88 7.84 -9.37
N CYS A 93 -2.14 7.54 -8.10
CA CYS A 93 -1.41 6.51 -7.35
C CYS A 93 -1.83 5.12 -7.80
N TRP A 94 -0.94 4.14 -7.86
CA TRP A 94 -1.37 2.75 -8.06
C TRP A 94 -2.02 2.19 -6.78
N LEU A 95 -3.02 1.33 -6.94
CA LEU A 95 -3.89 0.90 -5.84
C LEU A 95 -3.45 -0.42 -5.19
N TRP A 96 -3.23 -0.39 -3.88
CA TRP A 96 -3.09 -1.56 -3.01
C TRP A 96 -4.27 -1.66 -2.05
N ILE A 97 -5.22 -2.52 -2.34
CA ILE A 97 -6.49 -2.61 -1.61
C ILE A 97 -6.47 -3.73 -0.57
N ALA A 98 -6.97 -3.46 0.63
CA ALA A 98 -7.24 -4.48 1.64
C ALA A 98 -8.71 -4.89 1.64
N ASN A 99 -8.96 -6.19 1.41
CA ASN A 99 -10.27 -6.82 1.56
C ASN A 99 -10.05 -8.28 1.93
N TYR A 100 -10.49 -8.69 3.12
CA TYR A 100 -10.22 -10.04 3.63
C TYR A 100 -11.37 -11.02 3.39
N HIS A 101 -12.44 -10.56 2.74
CA HIS A 101 -13.68 -11.31 2.55
C HIS A 101 -13.79 -11.86 1.12
N PHE A 102 -13.41 -11.06 0.12
CA PHE A 102 -13.51 -11.43 -1.29
C PHE A 102 -12.48 -10.68 -2.16
N LYS A 103 -12.26 -11.19 -3.37
CA LYS A 103 -11.43 -10.52 -4.39
C LYS A 103 -12.04 -9.15 -4.72
N PRO A 104 -11.31 -8.04 -4.57
CA PRO A 104 -11.83 -6.71 -4.84
C PRO A 104 -12.25 -6.55 -6.30
N ARG A 105 -13.34 -5.82 -6.50
CA ARG A 105 -13.75 -5.35 -7.83
C ARG A 105 -12.95 -4.11 -8.21
N ASN A 106 -13.00 -3.74 -9.49
CA ASN A 106 -12.50 -2.45 -9.94
C ASN A 106 -13.30 -1.34 -9.25
N THR A 107 -12.63 -0.26 -8.86
CA THR A 107 -13.24 0.83 -8.11
C THR A 107 -12.72 2.14 -8.67
N ALA A 108 -13.65 2.98 -9.16
CA ALA A 108 -13.31 4.31 -9.63
C ALA A 108 -12.54 5.08 -8.53
N PRO A 109 -11.52 5.88 -8.89
CA PRO A 109 -11.06 6.21 -10.24
C PRO A 109 -10.16 5.16 -10.93
N TRP A 110 -9.87 4.02 -10.32
CA TRP A 110 -8.99 3.01 -10.91
C TRP A 110 -9.75 1.98 -11.74
N ASP A 111 -9.26 1.75 -12.95
CA ASP A 111 -9.70 0.63 -13.79
C ASP A 111 -9.24 -0.72 -13.24
N GLN A 112 -8.23 -0.75 -12.37
CA GLN A 112 -7.77 -1.94 -11.69
C GLN A 112 -6.97 -1.64 -10.42
N TRP A 113 -7.05 -2.54 -9.44
CA TRP A 113 -6.08 -2.64 -8.36
C TRP A 113 -4.83 -3.41 -8.81
N HIS A 114 -3.68 -3.07 -8.23
CA HIS A 114 -2.39 -3.69 -8.55
C HIS A 114 -2.02 -4.75 -7.50
N LEU A 115 -2.23 -4.42 -6.22
CA LEU A 115 -2.04 -5.33 -5.11
C LEU A 115 -3.34 -5.50 -4.33
N TRP A 116 -3.64 -6.73 -3.96
CA TRP A 116 -4.74 -7.06 -3.08
C TRP A 116 -4.20 -7.73 -1.82
N GLN A 117 -4.37 -7.09 -0.68
CA GLN A 117 -4.16 -7.73 0.62
C GLN A 117 -5.39 -8.54 1.00
N TYR A 118 -5.28 -9.86 0.89
CA TYR A 118 -6.37 -10.79 1.21
C TYR A 118 -6.32 -11.31 2.65
N CYS A 119 -5.18 -11.14 3.34
CA CYS A 119 -5.01 -11.59 4.72
C CYS A 119 -4.17 -10.59 5.50
N GLY A 120 -4.65 -10.20 6.68
CA GLY A 120 -3.92 -9.35 7.63
C GLY A 120 -3.84 -10.00 9.00
N ASP A 121 -2.68 -9.94 9.64
CA ASP A 121 -2.37 -10.63 10.91
C ASP A 121 -2.72 -12.13 10.93
N GLY A 122 -2.69 -12.80 9.77
CA GLY A 122 -3.10 -14.20 9.60
C GLY A 122 -4.63 -14.43 9.59
N LYS A 123 -5.43 -13.37 9.45
CA LYS A 123 -6.89 -13.40 9.43
C LYS A 123 -7.45 -13.06 8.04
N CYS A 124 -8.41 -13.87 7.59
CA CYS A 124 -9.30 -13.60 6.46
C CYS A 124 -10.45 -14.63 6.43
N ASP A 125 -11.47 -14.37 5.63
CA ASP A 125 -12.67 -15.21 5.54
C ASP A 125 -12.64 -16.15 4.31
N LEU A 126 -11.51 -16.15 3.60
CA LEU A 126 -11.32 -16.96 2.39
C LEU A 126 -10.97 -18.43 2.71
N PRO A 127 -11.29 -19.37 1.78
CA PRO A 127 -10.94 -20.78 1.92
C PRO A 127 -9.43 -20.99 2.06
N ARG A 128 -9.01 -21.71 3.12
CA ARG A 128 -7.57 -21.92 3.43
C ARG A 128 -6.81 -22.67 2.34
N SER A 129 -7.49 -23.55 1.60
CA SER A 129 -6.89 -24.34 0.51
C SER A 129 -6.40 -23.47 -0.64
N MET A 130 -7.16 -22.43 -1.00
CA MET A 130 -6.81 -21.49 -2.07
C MET A 130 -6.07 -20.25 -1.57
N TYR A 131 -6.28 -19.87 -0.31
CA TYR A 131 -5.73 -18.65 0.29
C TYR A 131 -5.01 -18.96 1.62
N PRO A 132 -3.75 -19.43 1.56
CA PRO A 132 -2.97 -19.73 2.76
C PRO A 132 -2.75 -18.48 3.63
N LYS A 133 -3.07 -18.61 4.92
CA LYS A 133 -3.00 -17.50 5.92
C LYS A 133 -1.65 -17.41 6.65
N SER A 134 -0.77 -18.38 6.42
CA SER A 134 0.54 -18.51 7.06
C SER A 134 1.53 -19.10 6.06
N ILE A 135 2.81 -18.82 6.27
CA ILE A 135 3.92 -19.52 5.60
C ILE A 135 4.80 -20.18 6.66
N ALA A 136 5.69 -21.07 6.23
CA ALA A 136 6.63 -21.72 7.15
C ALA A 136 7.30 -20.66 8.04
N ASN A 137 7.24 -20.87 9.35
CA ASN A 137 7.79 -19.99 10.39
C ASN A 137 7.15 -18.60 10.54
N ILE A 138 6.10 -18.26 9.79
CA ILE A 138 5.35 -16.99 9.95
C ILE A 138 3.85 -17.26 10.06
N ARG A 139 3.36 -17.28 11.30
CA ARG A 139 1.95 -17.61 11.62
C ARG A 139 0.97 -16.47 11.37
N ARG A 140 1.39 -15.21 11.58
CA ARG A 140 0.55 -14.01 11.45
C ARG A 140 1.05 -13.17 10.27
N ALA A 141 1.01 -13.76 9.08
CA ALA A 141 1.50 -13.12 7.89
C ALA A 141 0.42 -12.20 7.27
N GLU A 142 0.85 -11.02 6.82
CA GLU A 142 0.11 -10.25 5.82
C GLU A 142 0.33 -10.92 4.46
N ARG A 143 -0.75 -11.20 3.72
CA ARG A 143 -0.66 -11.89 2.43
C ARG A 143 -1.29 -11.05 1.34
N ASN A 144 -0.55 -10.93 0.23
CA ASN A 144 -0.93 -10.08 -0.89
C ASN A 144 -0.89 -10.88 -2.20
N ILE A 145 -1.74 -10.49 -3.13
CA ILE A 145 -1.78 -10.98 -4.51
C ILE A 145 -1.53 -9.80 -5.43
N PHE A 146 -0.61 -9.96 -6.37
CA PHE A 146 -0.45 -9.05 -7.49
C PHE A 146 -1.45 -9.42 -8.59
N ARG A 147 -2.01 -8.41 -9.26
CA ARG A 147 -2.91 -8.61 -10.40
C ARG A 147 -2.11 -8.81 -11.68
N GLY A 148 -1.61 -10.02 -11.88
CA GLY A 148 -0.86 -10.39 -13.08
C GLY A 148 0.03 -11.59 -12.84
N ASP A 149 0.93 -11.86 -13.78
CA ASP A 149 1.98 -12.87 -13.65
C ASP A 149 3.29 -12.28 -13.10
N ASN A 150 4.32 -13.12 -12.99
CA ASN A 150 5.63 -12.71 -12.49
C ASN A 150 6.36 -11.70 -13.40
N GLY A 151 6.17 -11.78 -14.72
CA GLY A 151 6.78 -10.84 -15.66
C GLY A 151 6.17 -9.45 -15.50
N ALA A 152 4.84 -9.38 -15.46
CA ALA A 152 4.10 -8.15 -15.17
C ALA A 152 4.44 -7.58 -13.79
N LEU A 153 4.67 -8.43 -12.78
CA LEU A 153 5.10 -7.99 -11.46
C LEU A 153 6.49 -7.32 -11.49
N GLN A 154 7.44 -7.91 -12.22
CA GLN A 154 8.78 -7.35 -12.34
C GLN A 154 8.76 -6.01 -13.08
N LEU A 155 8.04 -5.94 -14.21
CA LEU A 155 7.86 -4.69 -14.96
C LEU A 155 7.18 -3.62 -14.11
N PHE A 156 6.11 -3.97 -13.40
CA PHE A 156 5.42 -3.05 -12.48
C PHE A 156 6.39 -2.45 -11.45
N TRP A 157 7.25 -3.26 -10.84
CA TRP A 157 8.23 -2.74 -9.89
C TRP A 157 9.33 -1.91 -10.55
N GLN A 158 9.80 -2.27 -11.74
CA GLN A 158 10.77 -1.47 -12.48
C GLN A 158 10.19 -0.09 -12.85
N GLU A 159 8.93 -0.05 -13.28
CA GLU A 159 8.24 1.18 -13.67
C GLU A 159 7.93 2.09 -12.47
N ASN A 160 7.59 1.52 -11.32
CA ASN A 160 7.09 2.26 -10.15
C ASN A 160 8.12 2.45 -9.04
N ALA A 161 9.28 1.80 -9.12
CA ALA A 161 10.37 2.05 -8.20
C ALA A 161 11.02 3.42 -8.45
N TRP A 162 11.49 4.02 -7.36
CA TRP A 162 12.41 5.14 -7.45
C TRP A 162 13.84 4.62 -7.34
N PHE A 163 14.65 4.97 -8.33
CA PHE A 163 16.08 4.75 -8.34
C PHE A 163 16.73 6.09 -7.99
N PRO A 164 17.31 6.24 -6.78
CA PRO A 164 18.07 7.43 -6.46
C PRO A 164 19.24 7.52 -7.45
N THR A 165 19.21 8.54 -8.31
CA THR A 165 20.42 8.97 -9.00
C THR A 165 21.34 9.54 -7.94
N GLY A 166 22.52 8.94 -7.77
CA GLY A 166 23.63 9.57 -7.08
C GLY A 166 24.04 10.85 -7.78
#